data_AF-A0A2V3DXR5-F1
#
_entry.id   AF-A0A2V3DXR5-F1
#
_cell.length_a   1.000
_cell.length_b   1.000
_cell.length_c   1.000
_cell.angle_alpha   90.00
_cell.angle_beta   90.00
_cell.angle_gamma   90.00
#
_symmetry.space_group_name_H-M   'P 1'
#
loop_
_entity.id
_entity.type
_entity.pdbx_description
1 polymer ?
#
loop_
_entity_poly.entity_id
_entity_poly.type
_entity_poly.pdbx_seq_one_letter_code
_entity_poly.pdbx_strand_id
1 'polypeptide(L)'
;MSPHERLDAAIKRVVEADNCSGCGGCVQLDPGLTMELNAEGYLRPVRKSPDVYPPEARAGTPIGAAGRPGRDVEREFAAACPGVRVVAQRPPGSLRHAQLGPVVQAWEAWANDPAVRHAGSSGGTLSALSAWLLETGQAATVIGAASDPNNARRTVPVQIISKEQALKAAGSRYAPVANASVPGARDAGTAFVGKPCEVSAIRALGPRGERASAEDGGEAAAGEGALLLSFFCAGTPSQNATDRLAADLGVAEGAGVSELRYRGQGWPGDFSITGTDGTVRSASYDESWGKYLGPTTQWRCKICPDGVGESADITAADFWRTDATGYPLFTDRAGISALIARTERGRSLVLAAAAAGVLTLKSMDVAELVAVQPLQRKRRETLLARLAGTLAAGGSVPRFSGFSLWRLALPRLRESLRTARGTFRRRRGLDRKK
;
A
#
# COMPACT_ATOMS: atom_id res chain seq x y z
N MET A 1 -27.47 -1.63 19.99
CA MET A 1 -26.41 -0.87 19.30
C MET A 1 -26.83 -0.61 17.86
N SER A 2 -26.79 0.64 17.41
CA SER A 2 -27.04 1.04 16.03
C SER A 2 -26.00 0.41 15.08
N PRO A 3 -26.29 0.35 13.77
CA PRO A 3 -25.31 -0.10 12.78
C PRO A 3 -23.97 0.67 12.83
N HIS A 4 -24.00 1.99 13.10
CA HIS A 4 -22.80 2.82 13.29
C HIS A 4 -22.01 2.41 14.54
N GLU A 5 -22.69 2.20 15.67
CA GLU A 5 -22.06 1.77 16.92
C GLU A 5 -21.40 0.39 16.79
N ARG A 6 -22.03 -0.53 16.03
CA ARG A 6 -21.43 -1.84 15.73
C ARG A 6 -20.16 -1.71 14.89
N LEU A 7 -20.19 -0.89 13.84
CA LEU A 7 -19.03 -0.60 13.01
C LEU A 7 -17.89 0.02 13.85
N ASP A 8 -18.21 1.01 14.69
CA ASP A 8 -17.24 1.66 15.56
C ASP A 8 -16.61 0.68 16.55
N ALA A 9 -17.41 -0.19 17.17
CA ALA A 9 -16.92 -1.24 18.04
C ALA A 9 -15.98 -2.21 17.28
N ALA A 10 -16.33 -2.60 16.05
CA ALA A 10 -15.49 -3.45 15.22
C ALA A 10 -14.17 -2.78 14.82
N ILE A 11 -14.21 -1.50 14.47
CA ILE A 11 -13.04 -0.68 14.17
C ILE A 11 -12.14 -0.55 15.41
N LYS A 12 -12.72 -0.24 16.57
CA LYS A 12 -12.01 -0.11 17.84
C LYS A 12 -11.24 -1.39 18.18
N ARG A 13 -11.86 -2.57 18.05
CA ARG A 13 -11.18 -3.87 18.23
C ARG A 13 -9.94 -4.02 17.34
N VAL A 14 -10.00 -3.57 16.09
CA VAL A 14 -8.86 -3.64 15.14
C VAL A 14 -7.75 -2.65 15.53
N VAL A 15 -8.11 -1.45 15.97
CA VAL A 15 -7.15 -0.41 16.39
C VAL A 15 -6.45 -0.81 17.69
N GLU A 16 -7.18 -1.22 18.71
CA GLU A 16 -6.64 -1.60 20.03
C GLU A 16 -5.70 -2.82 19.93
N ALA A 17 -6.00 -3.73 19.01
CA ALA A 17 -5.17 -4.88 18.68
C ALA A 17 -3.88 -4.56 17.88
N ASP A 18 -3.64 -3.29 17.55
CA ASP A 18 -2.54 -2.85 16.68
C ASP A 18 -2.58 -3.49 15.26
N ASN A 19 -3.78 -3.89 14.83
CA ASN A 19 -4.04 -4.52 13.53
C ASN A 19 -4.51 -3.52 12.46
N CYS A 20 -4.82 -2.28 12.83
CA CYS A 20 -5.14 -1.23 11.87
C CYS A 20 -3.88 -0.82 11.09
N SER A 21 -3.95 -0.80 9.74
CA SER A 21 -2.87 -0.22 8.91
C SER A 21 -3.08 1.24 8.54
N GLY A 22 -4.22 1.85 8.90
CA GLY A 22 -4.57 3.19 8.45
C GLY A 22 -4.84 3.26 6.94
N CYS A 23 -5.47 2.23 6.35
CA CYS A 23 -5.71 2.18 4.90
C CYS A 23 -6.86 3.08 4.42
N GLY A 24 -7.82 3.41 5.28
CA GLY A 24 -8.98 4.22 4.92
C GLY A 24 -10.19 3.46 4.37
N GLY A 25 -10.10 2.14 4.17
CA GLY A 25 -11.21 1.39 3.56
C GLY A 25 -12.54 1.43 4.34
N CYS A 26 -12.51 1.61 5.67
CA CYS A 26 -13.74 1.76 6.47
C CYS A 26 -14.51 3.05 6.18
N VAL A 27 -13.85 4.09 5.65
CA VAL A 27 -14.50 5.34 5.24
C VAL A 27 -15.42 5.12 4.03
N GLN A 28 -15.17 4.07 3.23
CA GLN A 28 -16.07 3.69 2.13
C GLN A 28 -17.39 3.10 2.62
N LEU A 29 -17.44 2.65 3.89
CA LEU A 29 -18.61 2.02 4.47
C LEU A 29 -19.52 3.04 5.16
N ASP A 30 -18.93 4.07 5.77
CA ASP A 30 -19.65 5.08 6.53
C ASP A 30 -19.04 6.48 6.29
N PRO A 31 -19.79 7.42 5.70
CA PRO A 31 -19.30 8.76 5.41
C PRO A 31 -19.02 9.60 6.67
N GLY A 32 -19.49 9.15 7.84
CA GLY A 32 -19.18 9.78 9.11
C GLY A 32 -17.80 9.47 9.66
N LEU A 33 -17.01 8.62 8.98
CA LEU A 33 -15.63 8.32 9.35
C LEU A 33 -14.63 9.14 8.54
N THR A 34 -13.57 9.60 9.20
CA THR A 34 -12.37 10.17 8.57
C THR A 34 -11.11 9.50 9.08
N MET A 35 -9.98 9.76 8.43
CA MET A 35 -8.68 9.23 8.83
C MET A 35 -7.80 10.36 9.37
N GLU A 36 -7.33 10.22 10.60
CA GLU A 36 -6.55 11.24 11.29
C GLU A 36 -5.30 10.64 11.92
N LEU A 37 -4.22 11.44 12.01
CA LEU A 37 -2.99 11.01 12.67
C LEU A 37 -3.24 10.93 14.19
N ASN A 38 -2.90 9.79 14.78
CA ASN A 38 -2.86 9.66 16.22
C ASN A 38 -1.52 10.17 16.80
N ALA A 39 -1.39 10.16 18.13
CA ALA A 39 -0.19 10.66 18.82
C ALA A 39 1.10 9.91 18.42
N GLU A 40 1.01 8.64 18.04
CA GLU A 40 2.17 7.87 17.54
C GLU A 40 2.48 8.14 16.06
N GLY A 41 1.76 9.06 15.41
CA GLY A 41 2.00 9.47 14.03
C GLY A 41 1.53 8.44 13.01
N TYR A 42 0.46 7.69 13.28
CA TYR A 42 -0.18 6.80 12.30
C TYR A 42 -1.63 7.19 12.04
N LEU A 43 -2.12 6.97 10.82
CA LEU A 43 -3.53 7.20 10.52
C LEU A 43 -4.44 6.18 11.21
N ARG A 44 -5.49 6.68 11.88
CA ARG A 44 -6.56 5.89 12.50
C ARG A 44 -7.92 6.47 12.09
N PRO A 45 -8.94 5.60 11.96
CA PRO A 45 -10.30 6.06 11.72
C PRO A 45 -10.85 6.81 12.95
N VAL A 46 -11.51 7.93 12.71
CA VAL A 46 -12.17 8.78 13.71
C VAL A 46 -13.57 9.10 13.20
N ARG A 47 -14.58 9.05 14.07
CA ARG A 47 -15.94 9.47 13.74
C ARG A 47 -16.07 10.98 13.92
N LYS A 48 -16.60 11.67 12.91
CA LYS A 48 -16.95 13.08 12.99
C LYS A 48 -18.30 13.29 13.70
N SER A 49 -18.48 14.46 14.31
CA SER A 49 -19.77 14.84 14.92
C SER A 49 -20.90 14.78 13.88
N PRO A 50 -22.12 14.37 14.27
CA PRO A 50 -23.26 14.31 13.36
C PRO A 50 -23.59 15.61 12.63
N ASP A 51 -23.23 16.75 13.22
CA ASP A 51 -23.47 18.08 12.67
C ASP A 51 -22.57 18.45 11.48
N VAL A 52 -21.60 17.60 11.14
CA VAL A 52 -20.69 17.78 9.99
C VAL A 52 -21.14 16.94 8.78
N TYR A 53 -22.17 16.11 8.94
CA TYR A 53 -22.71 15.34 7.82
C TYR A 53 -23.40 16.26 6.81
N PRO A 54 -23.26 16.06 5.49
CA PRO A 54 -24.14 16.71 4.54
C PRO A 54 -25.60 16.33 4.83
N PRO A 55 -26.59 17.21 4.55
CA PRO A 55 -28.00 16.95 4.85
C PRO A 55 -28.51 15.60 4.31
N GLU A 56 -28.05 15.20 3.12
CA GLU A 56 -28.35 13.89 2.53
C GLU A 56 -27.84 12.68 3.32
N ALA A 57 -26.88 12.84 4.25
CA ALA A 57 -26.39 11.83 5.19
C ALA A 57 -27.07 11.88 6.57
N ARG A 58 -27.79 12.98 6.88
CA ARG A 58 -28.58 13.16 8.12
C ARG A 58 -29.95 12.50 8.05
N ALA A 59 -30.48 12.30 6.84
CA ALA A 59 -31.84 11.83 6.58
C ALA A 59 -32.01 10.28 6.60
N GLY A 60 -31.19 9.54 7.35
CA GLY A 60 -31.33 8.09 7.47
C GLY A 60 -30.91 7.30 6.23
N THR A 61 -30.00 7.85 5.43
CA THR A 61 -29.34 7.15 4.31
C THR A 61 -28.67 5.88 4.86
N PRO A 62 -28.97 4.69 4.30
CA PRO A 62 -28.37 3.46 4.78
C PRO A 62 -26.85 3.54 4.74
N ILE A 63 -26.22 2.91 5.73
CA ILE A 63 -24.80 2.58 5.68
C ILE A 63 -24.54 1.79 4.38
N GLY A 64 -23.57 2.24 3.59
CA GLY A 64 -23.33 1.77 2.23
C GLY A 64 -23.41 2.91 1.23
N ALA A 65 -22.24 3.44 0.84
CA ALA A 65 -22.14 4.29 -0.33
C ALA A 65 -22.83 3.56 -1.52
N ALA A 66 -23.93 4.16 -1.99
CA ALA A 66 -24.93 3.62 -2.94
C ALA A 66 -26.12 2.84 -2.32
N GLY A 67 -26.95 3.51 -1.51
CA GLY A 67 -28.42 3.41 -1.64
C GLY A 67 -29.07 2.02 -1.56
N ARG A 68 -28.46 1.02 -0.91
CA ARG A 68 -29.07 -0.31 -0.73
C ARG A 68 -29.47 -0.52 0.72
N PRO A 69 -30.74 -0.26 1.10
CA PRO A 69 -31.23 -0.62 2.43
C PRO A 69 -31.03 -2.12 2.70
N GLY A 70 -30.48 -2.46 3.88
CA GLY A 70 -30.38 -3.85 4.35
C GLY A 70 -29.00 -4.51 4.34
N ARG A 71 -27.90 -3.82 3.97
CA ARG A 71 -26.56 -4.40 4.10
C ARG A 71 -26.02 -4.37 5.54
N ASP A 72 -25.44 -5.48 5.98
CA ASP A 72 -24.74 -5.58 7.26
C ASP A 72 -23.32 -5.00 7.13
N VAL A 73 -23.16 -3.74 7.52
CA VAL A 73 -21.86 -3.04 7.46
C VAL A 73 -20.78 -3.74 8.29
N GLU A 74 -21.14 -4.41 9.38
CA GLU A 74 -20.15 -5.11 10.20
C GLU A 74 -19.59 -6.31 9.41
N ARG A 75 -20.45 -7.02 8.67
CA ARG A 75 -20.03 -8.08 7.75
C ARG A 75 -19.15 -7.54 6.62
N GLU A 76 -19.51 -6.42 6.00
CA GLU A 76 -18.68 -5.79 4.96
C GLU A 76 -17.32 -5.36 5.49
N PHE A 77 -17.29 -4.70 6.66
CA PHE A 77 -16.05 -4.35 7.34
C PHE A 77 -15.21 -5.59 7.66
N ALA A 78 -15.82 -6.67 8.16
CA ALA A 78 -15.11 -7.90 8.47
C ALA A 78 -14.55 -8.61 7.22
N ALA A 79 -15.19 -8.43 6.07
CA ALA A 79 -14.73 -8.97 4.78
C ALA A 79 -13.61 -8.11 4.17
N ALA A 80 -13.68 -6.79 4.32
CA ALA A 80 -12.79 -5.85 3.64
C ALA A 80 -11.61 -5.36 4.47
N CYS A 81 -11.75 -5.24 5.79
CA CYS A 81 -10.72 -4.68 6.64
C CYS A 81 -9.48 -5.58 6.67
N PRO A 82 -8.30 -5.10 6.19
CA PRO A 82 -7.09 -5.90 6.20
C PRO A 82 -6.59 -6.25 7.62
N GLY A 83 -7.05 -5.51 8.63
CA GLY A 83 -6.81 -5.77 10.05
C GLY A 83 -7.69 -6.87 10.64
N VAL A 84 -8.73 -7.32 9.91
CA VAL A 84 -9.58 -8.46 10.29
C VAL A 84 -9.23 -9.70 9.46
N ARG A 85 -9.13 -9.54 8.14
CA ARG A 85 -8.88 -10.65 7.22
C ARG A 85 -8.12 -10.18 5.98
N VAL A 86 -7.28 -11.06 5.43
CA VAL A 86 -6.75 -10.93 4.07
C VAL A 86 -6.84 -12.29 3.38
N VAL A 87 -7.35 -12.32 2.16
CA VAL A 87 -7.48 -13.54 1.35
C VAL A 87 -6.49 -13.46 0.19
N ALA A 88 -5.71 -14.53 0.01
CA ALA A 88 -4.83 -14.67 -1.13
C ALA A 88 -5.62 -14.74 -2.43
N GLN A 89 -5.19 -13.98 -3.44
CA GLN A 89 -5.87 -13.94 -4.72
C GLN A 89 -5.48 -15.12 -5.62
N ARG A 90 -6.45 -15.55 -6.45
CA ARG A 90 -6.30 -16.62 -7.46
C ARG A 90 -6.97 -16.22 -8.77
N PRO A 91 -6.50 -15.15 -9.43
CA PRO A 91 -7.07 -14.74 -10.72
C PRO A 91 -6.85 -15.83 -11.79
N PRO A 92 -7.81 -16.03 -12.70
CA PRO A 92 -7.67 -16.95 -13.82
C PRO A 92 -6.40 -16.67 -14.63
N GLY A 93 -5.78 -17.73 -15.14
CA GLY A 93 -4.54 -17.65 -15.94
C GLY A 93 -3.27 -17.33 -15.15
N SER A 94 -3.33 -17.14 -13.83
CA SER A 94 -2.14 -16.89 -13.02
C SER A 94 -1.50 -18.17 -12.46
N LEU A 95 -0.17 -18.22 -12.47
CA LEU A 95 0.60 -19.19 -11.69
C LEU A 95 0.89 -18.61 -10.31
N ARG A 96 0.63 -19.37 -9.25
CA ARG A 96 0.91 -18.93 -7.87
C ARG A 96 2.34 -19.24 -7.47
N HIS A 97 3.18 -18.21 -7.43
CA HIS A 97 4.52 -18.29 -6.87
C HIS A 97 4.50 -18.23 -5.33
N ALA A 98 5.29 -19.06 -4.66
CA ALA A 98 5.26 -19.20 -3.20
C ALA A 98 5.60 -17.88 -2.46
N GLN A 99 6.48 -17.05 -3.04
CA GLN A 99 6.90 -15.77 -2.45
C GLN A 99 6.14 -14.56 -2.99
N LEU A 100 5.68 -14.63 -4.24
CA LEU A 100 5.13 -13.46 -4.94
C LEU A 100 3.62 -13.52 -5.10
N GLY A 101 2.96 -14.64 -4.79
CA GLY A 101 1.54 -14.80 -5.04
C GLY A 101 1.22 -15.05 -6.52
N PRO A 102 0.04 -14.64 -7.01
CA PRO A 102 -0.36 -14.91 -8.39
C PRO A 102 0.46 -14.04 -9.36
N VAL A 103 0.96 -14.67 -10.42
CA VAL A 103 1.67 -14.02 -11.52
C VAL A 103 1.07 -14.54 -12.82
N VAL A 104 0.55 -13.64 -13.63
CA VAL A 104 0.21 -13.94 -15.02
C VAL A 104 1.46 -13.76 -15.88
N GLN A 105 2.15 -12.62 -15.72
CA GLN A 105 3.40 -12.32 -16.41
C GLN A 105 4.20 -11.27 -15.63
N ALA A 106 5.52 -11.24 -15.82
CA ALA A 106 6.41 -10.24 -15.22
C ALA A 106 7.46 -9.76 -16.24
N TRP A 107 7.91 -8.52 -16.06
CA TRP A 107 8.89 -7.86 -16.92
C TRP A 107 9.85 -6.99 -16.12
N GLU A 108 11.07 -6.81 -16.63
CA GLU A 108 11.80 -5.56 -16.36
C GLU A 108 11.12 -4.46 -17.17
N ALA A 109 10.89 -3.30 -16.55
CA ALA A 109 10.15 -2.23 -17.17
C ALA A 109 10.61 -0.84 -16.72
N TRP A 110 10.52 0.12 -17.64
CA TRP A 110 10.70 1.54 -17.35
C TRP A 110 9.90 2.41 -18.32
N ALA A 111 9.58 3.63 -17.88
CA ALA A 111 8.97 4.66 -18.69
C ALA A 111 9.91 5.12 -19.79
N ASN A 112 9.38 5.29 -21.00
CA ASN A 112 10.14 5.80 -22.14
C ASN A 112 10.32 7.32 -22.09
N ASP A 113 9.39 8.04 -21.46
CA ASP A 113 9.55 9.46 -21.13
C ASP A 113 10.64 9.61 -20.05
N PRO A 114 11.79 10.26 -20.37
CA PRO A 114 12.89 10.39 -19.43
C PRO A 114 12.53 11.18 -18.17
N ALA A 115 11.65 12.17 -18.27
CA ALA A 115 11.23 12.98 -17.12
C ALA A 115 10.39 12.13 -16.14
N VAL A 116 9.48 11.31 -16.68
CA VAL A 116 8.68 10.37 -15.87
C VAL A 116 9.57 9.30 -15.22
N ARG A 117 10.54 8.78 -15.98
CA ARG A 117 11.49 7.78 -15.46
C ARG A 117 12.35 8.36 -14.34
N HIS A 118 12.85 9.58 -14.49
CA HIS A 118 13.68 10.26 -13.50
C HIS A 118 12.89 10.63 -12.23
N ALA A 119 11.67 11.14 -12.38
CA ALA A 119 10.81 11.49 -11.25
C ALA A 119 10.32 10.26 -10.45
N GLY A 120 10.23 9.10 -11.10
CA GLY A 120 9.84 7.85 -10.45
C GLY A 120 10.89 7.33 -9.46
N SER A 121 10.45 6.61 -8.43
CA SER A 121 11.37 5.97 -7.46
C SER A 121 12.20 4.82 -8.05
N SER A 122 11.89 4.39 -9.26
CA SER A 122 12.41 3.18 -9.91
C SER A 122 12.25 3.40 -11.42
N GLY A 123 11.72 2.44 -12.19
CA GLY A 123 11.45 2.64 -13.62
C GLY A 123 10.36 3.66 -13.97
N GLY A 124 9.70 4.32 -13.00
CA GLY A 124 8.62 5.28 -13.27
C GLY A 124 7.35 4.66 -13.87
N THR A 125 7.20 3.34 -13.80
CA THR A 125 6.15 2.59 -14.51
C THR A 125 4.74 2.93 -14.05
N LEU A 126 4.48 3.05 -12.75
CA LEU A 126 3.16 3.42 -12.24
C LEU A 126 2.78 4.86 -12.64
N SER A 127 3.73 5.81 -12.60
CA SER A 127 3.48 7.18 -13.02
C SER A 127 3.20 7.28 -14.52
N ALA A 128 3.96 6.54 -15.34
CA ALA A 128 3.73 6.48 -16.79
C ALA A 128 2.37 5.86 -17.13
N LEU A 129 2.00 4.76 -16.47
CA LEU A 129 0.67 4.15 -16.64
C LEU A 129 -0.44 5.12 -16.21
N SER A 130 -0.32 5.78 -15.06
CA SER A 130 -1.31 6.75 -14.59
C SER A 130 -1.50 7.90 -15.58
N ALA A 131 -0.41 8.48 -16.08
CA ALA A 131 -0.47 9.55 -17.08
C ALA A 131 -1.13 9.08 -18.38
N TRP A 132 -0.69 7.94 -18.92
CA TRP A 132 -1.23 7.40 -20.17
C TRP A 132 -2.71 7.02 -20.06
N LEU A 133 -3.16 6.47 -18.94
CA LEU A 133 -4.57 6.13 -18.72
C LEU A 133 -5.47 7.36 -18.73
N LEU A 134 -4.99 8.48 -18.18
CA LEU A 134 -5.70 9.77 -18.21
C LEU A 134 -5.70 10.37 -19.62
N GLU A 135 -4.54 10.44 -20.28
CA GLU A 135 -4.39 11.01 -21.62
C GLU A 135 -5.23 10.28 -22.67
N THR A 136 -5.38 8.96 -22.53
CA THR A 136 -6.17 8.14 -23.47
C THR A 136 -7.63 7.99 -23.06
N GLY A 137 -8.06 8.56 -21.93
CA GLY A 137 -9.42 8.40 -21.41
C GLY A 137 -9.78 6.99 -20.93
N GLN A 138 -8.79 6.09 -20.80
CA GLN A 138 -8.99 4.74 -20.23
C GLN A 138 -9.27 4.78 -18.72
N ALA A 139 -8.90 5.87 -18.05
CA ALA A 139 -9.36 6.22 -16.71
C ALA A 139 -9.80 7.70 -16.70
N ALA A 140 -10.93 7.99 -16.07
CA ALA A 140 -11.39 9.36 -15.84
C ALA A 140 -10.60 10.05 -14.71
N THR A 141 -10.09 9.26 -13.76
CA THR A 141 -9.30 9.74 -12.63
C THR A 141 -8.34 8.67 -12.14
N VAL A 142 -7.23 9.12 -11.56
CA VAL A 142 -6.31 8.28 -10.81
C VAL A 142 -6.33 8.69 -9.34
N ILE A 143 -6.62 7.75 -8.44
CA ILE A 143 -6.48 7.97 -7.00
C ILE A 143 -5.09 7.52 -6.57
N GLY A 144 -4.36 8.39 -5.90
CA GLY A 144 -3.01 8.16 -5.45
C GLY A 144 -2.66 8.95 -4.20
N ALA A 145 -1.36 9.11 -3.94
CA ALA A 145 -0.84 9.90 -2.84
C ALA A 145 0.13 10.96 -3.37
N ALA A 146 0.14 12.14 -2.75
CA ALA A 146 1.08 13.19 -3.07
C ALA A 146 1.53 13.93 -1.80
N SER A 147 2.47 14.86 -1.98
CA SER A 147 2.78 15.85 -0.96
C SER A 147 1.58 16.75 -0.72
N ASP A 148 1.29 17.06 0.54
CA ASP A 148 0.26 18.05 0.86
C ASP A 148 0.74 19.43 0.37
N PRO A 149 -0.07 20.14 -0.45
CA PRO A 149 0.30 21.47 -0.96
C PRO A 149 0.43 22.53 0.14
N ASN A 150 -0.23 22.33 1.29
CA ASN A 150 -0.18 23.25 2.42
C ASN A 150 0.88 22.87 3.46
N ASN A 151 1.38 21.63 3.42
CA ASN A 151 2.44 21.16 4.30
C ASN A 151 3.23 20.03 3.65
N ALA A 152 4.32 20.36 2.94
CA ALA A 152 5.07 19.38 2.16
C ALA A 152 5.62 18.18 2.98
N ARG A 153 5.71 18.31 4.31
CA ARG A 153 6.09 17.22 5.21
C ARG A 153 5.05 16.11 5.32
N ARG A 154 3.80 16.40 4.98
CA ARG A 154 2.65 15.50 5.07
C ARG A 154 2.38 14.83 3.74
N THR A 155 1.79 13.64 3.82
CA THR A 155 1.32 12.90 2.64
C THR A 155 -0.19 12.82 2.69
N VAL A 156 -0.84 13.24 1.61
CA VAL A 156 -2.30 13.25 1.49
C VAL A 156 -2.74 12.40 0.32
N PRO A 157 -3.93 11.79 0.41
CA PRO A 157 -4.52 11.16 -0.76
C PRO A 157 -4.97 12.24 -1.75
N VAL A 158 -4.87 11.95 -3.04
CA VAL A 158 -5.22 12.90 -4.12
C VAL A 158 -6.01 12.21 -5.23
N GLN A 159 -6.89 12.97 -5.88
CA GLN A 159 -7.43 12.63 -7.19
C GLN A 159 -6.58 13.35 -8.25
N ILE A 160 -6.09 12.58 -9.21
CA ILE A 160 -5.19 13.02 -10.27
C ILE A 160 -5.99 12.92 -11.58
N ILE A 161 -6.14 14.04 -12.27
CA ILE A 161 -6.96 14.16 -13.49
C ILE A 161 -6.15 14.64 -14.70
N SER A 162 -4.83 14.82 -14.55
CA SER A 162 -3.95 15.20 -15.66
C SER A 162 -2.56 14.55 -15.57
N LYS A 163 -1.81 14.55 -16.68
CA LYS A 163 -0.42 14.07 -16.73
C LYS A 163 0.49 14.88 -15.81
N GLU A 164 0.33 16.19 -15.75
CA GLU A 164 1.14 17.08 -14.92
C GLU A 164 0.95 16.75 -13.43
N GLN A 165 -0.30 16.49 -13.03
CA GLN A 165 -0.60 16.05 -11.68
C GLN A 165 -0.02 14.65 -11.40
N ALA A 166 -0.06 13.74 -12.37
CA ALA A 166 0.52 12.40 -12.24
C ALA A 166 2.05 12.46 -12.06
N LEU A 167 2.72 13.36 -12.78
CA LEU A 167 4.16 13.60 -12.64
C LEU A 167 4.49 14.27 -11.31
N LYS A 168 3.70 15.26 -10.88
CA LYS A 168 3.88 15.92 -9.57
C LYS A 168 3.68 14.96 -8.39
N ALA A 169 2.82 13.95 -8.55
CA ALA A 169 2.61 12.89 -7.57
C ALA A 169 3.66 11.75 -7.65
N ALA A 170 4.57 11.77 -8.62
CA ALA A 170 5.57 10.74 -8.79
C ALA A 170 6.59 10.70 -7.63
N GLY A 171 7.08 9.50 -7.34
CA GLY A 171 8.00 9.23 -6.25
C GLY A 171 7.33 8.56 -5.05
N SER A 172 8.13 7.86 -4.27
CA SER A 172 7.64 7.11 -3.10
C SER A 172 7.49 8.07 -1.94
N ARG A 173 6.43 7.88 -1.16
CA ARG A 173 6.24 8.58 0.10
C ARG A 173 6.19 7.57 1.23
N TYR A 174 7.20 7.61 2.11
CA TYR A 174 7.29 6.74 3.26
C TYR A 174 6.61 7.40 4.46
N ALA A 175 5.29 7.58 4.36
CA ALA A 175 4.48 8.19 5.42
C ALA A 175 3.07 7.57 5.48
N PRO A 176 2.33 7.79 6.56
CA PRO A 176 0.91 7.49 6.64
C PRO A 176 0.11 8.21 5.54
N VAL A 177 -0.75 7.46 4.86
CA VAL A 177 -1.72 7.97 3.88
C VAL A 177 -2.86 6.95 3.76
N ALA A 178 -4.07 7.40 3.44
CA ALA A 178 -5.26 6.57 3.33
C ALA A 178 -5.96 6.77 1.98
N ASN A 179 -5.34 6.31 0.90
CA ASN A 179 -5.89 6.46 -0.46
C ASN A 179 -7.26 5.78 -0.58
N ALA A 180 -7.49 4.68 0.14
CA ALA A 180 -8.76 3.98 0.11
C ALA A 180 -9.90 4.73 0.80
N SER A 181 -9.65 5.89 1.46
CA SER A 181 -10.74 6.74 1.99
C SER A 181 -11.27 7.73 0.97
N VAL A 182 -10.66 7.85 -0.21
CA VAL A 182 -11.11 8.80 -1.24
C VAL A 182 -12.43 8.33 -1.85
N PRO A 183 -13.46 9.18 -1.97
CA PRO A 183 -14.68 8.86 -2.71
C PRO A 183 -14.35 8.42 -4.15
N GLY A 184 -15.00 7.35 -4.62
CA GLY A 184 -14.77 6.80 -5.95
C GLY A 184 -13.54 5.89 -6.10
N ALA A 185 -12.83 5.58 -5.01
CA ALA A 185 -11.65 4.70 -5.02
C ALA A 185 -11.88 3.29 -5.58
N ARG A 186 -13.13 2.83 -5.62
CA ARG A 186 -13.51 1.50 -6.13
C ARG A 186 -14.28 1.55 -7.46
N ASP A 187 -14.61 2.73 -7.94
CA ASP A 187 -15.53 2.93 -9.05
C ASP A 187 -14.90 2.52 -10.39
N ALA A 188 -15.74 2.09 -11.33
CA ALA A 188 -15.31 1.90 -12.70
C ALA A 188 -14.84 3.24 -13.30
N GLY A 189 -13.84 3.21 -14.19
CA GLY A 189 -13.20 4.42 -14.71
C GLY A 189 -12.14 5.04 -13.79
N THR A 190 -11.97 4.54 -12.55
CA THR A 190 -10.87 4.93 -11.67
C THR A 190 -9.68 3.99 -11.86
N ALA A 191 -8.45 4.53 -11.92
CA ALA A 191 -7.25 3.77 -11.57
C ALA A 191 -6.83 4.09 -10.14
N PHE A 192 -6.61 3.06 -9.32
CA PHE A 192 -6.27 3.22 -7.91
C PHE A 192 -4.82 2.79 -7.67
N VAL A 193 -3.97 3.72 -7.28
CA VAL A 193 -2.58 3.47 -6.89
C VAL A 193 -2.48 3.49 -5.37
N GLY A 194 -2.18 2.34 -4.75
CA GLY A 194 -2.11 2.24 -3.30
C GLY A 194 -1.19 1.16 -2.79
N LYS A 195 -0.89 1.23 -1.48
CA LYS A 195 -0.19 0.18 -0.75
C LYS A 195 -0.98 -1.13 -0.84
N PRO A 196 -0.33 -2.29 -0.74
CA PRO A 196 -1.01 -3.59 -0.80
C PRO A 196 -2.20 -3.74 0.15
N CYS A 197 -2.13 -3.15 1.36
CA CYS A 197 -3.24 -3.16 2.30
C CYS A 197 -4.43 -2.30 1.85
N GLU A 198 -4.21 -1.17 1.18
CA GLU A 198 -5.27 -0.33 0.61
C GLU A 198 -5.92 -1.04 -0.57
N VAL A 199 -5.10 -1.60 -1.47
CA VAL A 199 -5.55 -2.36 -2.63
C VAL A 199 -6.33 -3.62 -2.22
N SER A 200 -5.90 -4.31 -1.17
CA SER A 200 -6.63 -5.44 -0.59
C SER A 200 -8.00 -5.02 -0.05
N ALA A 201 -8.11 -3.85 0.58
CA ALA A 201 -9.38 -3.33 1.08
C ALA A 201 -10.32 -2.96 -0.08
N ILE A 202 -9.82 -2.19 -1.06
CA ILE A 202 -10.60 -1.80 -2.24
C ILE A 202 -11.06 -3.02 -3.05
N ARG A 203 -10.19 -4.01 -3.27
CA ARG A 203 -10.58 -5.25 -3.96
C ARG A 203 -11.68 -5.99 -3.23
N ALA A 204 -11.62 -6.06 -1.91
CA ALA A 204 -12.62 -6.75 -1.09
C ALA A 204 -13.96 -5.99 -1.01
N LEU A 205 -13.94 -4.66 -1.15
CA LEU A 205 -15.14 -3.79 -1.24
C LEU A 205 -15.71 -3.69 -2.66
N GLY A 206 -14.95 -4.11 -3.67
CA GLY A 206 -15.39 -4.10 -5.06
C GLY A 206 -16.33 -5.25 -5.38
N PRO A 207 -17.01 -5.22 -6.54
CA PRO A 207 -17.97 -6.26 -6.96
C PRO A 207 -17.39 -7.68 -6.97
N ARG A 208 -16.07 -7.81 -7.20
CA ARG A 208 -15.33 -9.08 -7.16
C ARG A 208 -15.11 -9.63 -5.74
N GLY A 209 -15.00 -8.76 -4.73
CA GLY A 209 -14.89 -9.15 -3.33
C GLY A 209 -16.18 -9.76 -2.79
N GLU A 210 -17.32 -9.33 -3.32
CA GLU A 210 -18.66 -9.86 -2.99
C GLU A 210 -18.84 -11.31 -3.48
N ARG A 211 -18.23 -11.69 -4.62
CA ARG A 211 -18.28 -13.05 -5.20
C ARG A 211 -17.24 -14.03 -4.61
N ALA A 212 -16.31 -13.56 -3.77
CA ALA A 212 -15.31 -14.43 -3.13
C ALA A 212 -15.84 -15.17 -1.89
N SER A 213 -17.08 -14.92 -1.49
CA SER A 213 -17.82 -15.78 -0.55
C SER A 213 -18.64 -16.81 -1.31
N ALA A 214 -18.10 -18.04 -1.39
CA ALA A 214 -18.78 -19.30 -1.64
C ALA A 214 -19.38 -19.55 -3.05
N GLU A 215 -18.83 -20.60 -3.68
CA GLU A 215 -19.54 -21.65 -4.43
C GLU A 215 -20.03 -21.41 -5.86
N ASP A 216 -20.26 -20.18 -6.31
CA ASP A 216 -20.73 -20.01 -7.69
C ASP A 216 -19.57 -19.80 -8.67
N GLY A 217 -19.34 -20.82 -9.50
CA GLY A 217 -18.42 -20.82 -10.65
C GLY A 217 -18.80 -19.86 -11.78
N GLY A 218 -19.37 -18.70 -11.46
CA GLY A 218 -19.73 -17.67 -12.43
C GLY A 218 -18.49 -16.97 -12.99
N GLU A 219 -18.34 -16.97 -14.31
CA GLU A 219 -17.36 -16.14 -15.01
C GLU A 219 -17.59 -14.66 -14.66
N ALA A 220 -16.63 -14.07 -13.96
CA ALA A 220 -16.67 -12.66 -13.62
C ALA A 220 -16.41 -11.81 -14.88
N ALA A 221 -17.37 -10.98 -15.28
CA ALA A 221 -17.17 -9.96 -16.28
C ALA A 221 -15.93 -9.10 -15.93
N ALA A 222 -15.02 -8.95 -16.89
CA ALA A 222 -13.92 -8.01 -16.80
C ALA A 222 -14.48 -6.57 -16.89
N GLY A 223 -14.15 -5.70 -15.92
CA GLY A 223 -14.41 -4.26 -16.05
C GLY A 223 -15.29 -3.58 -14.97
N GLU A 224 -15.88 -4.31 -14.02
CA GLU A 224 -16.88 -3.74 -13.09
C GLU A 224 -16.33 -2.84 -11.95
N GLY A 225 -15.03 -2.58 -11.87
CA GLY A 225 -14.47 -1.72 -10.80
C GLY A 225 -13.09 -1.14 -11.13
N ALA A 226 -12.55 -0.36 -10.19
CA ALA A 226 -11.29 0.35 -10.35
C ALA A 226 -10.16 -0.56 -10.86
N LEU A 227 -9.28 -0.04 -11.72
CA LEU A 227 -8.03 -0.68 -12.07
C LEU A 227 -7.07 -0.58 -10.89
N LEU A 228 -6.62 -1.71 -10.34
CA LEU A 228 -5.84 -1.71 -9.11
C LEU A 228 -4.34 -1.78 -9.39
N LEU A 229 -3.62 -0.73 -9.03
CA LEU A 229 -2.18 -0.60 -9.17
C LEU A 229 -1.54 -0.58 -7.78
N SER A 230 -0.51 -1.40 -7.57
CA SER A 230 0.21 -1.45 -6.30
C SER A 230 1.71 -1.54 -6.49
N PHE A 231 2.42 -1.60 -5.37
CA PHE A 231 3.86 -1.69 -5.33
C PHE A 231 4.34 -2.52 -4.14
N PHE A 232 5.58 -3.01 -4.20
CA PHE A 232 6.20 -3.68 -3.06
C PHE A 232 6.33 -2.72 -1.89
N CYS A 233 5.80 -3.13 -0.73
CA CYS A 233 5.70 -2.27 0.45
C CYS A 233 6.54 -2.84 1.59
N ALA A 234 7.46 -2.02 2.09
CA ALA A 234 8.27 -2.34 3.26
C ALA A 234 7.60 -1.90 4.59
N GLY A 235 6.36 -1.44 4.54
CA GLY A 235 5.57 -0.99 5.70
C GLY A 235 5.50 0.53 5.78
N THR A 236 4.51 1.00 6.55
CA THR A 236 4.29 2.44 6.75
C THR A 236 4.96 2.88 8.05
N PRO A 237 5.98 3.76 7.98
CA PRO A 237 6.58 4.36 9.17
C PRO A 237 5.65 5.41 9.81
N SER A 238 5.98 5.83 11.02
CA SER A 238 5.30 6.92 11.72
C SER A 238 5.64 8.26 11.07
N GLN A 239 4.67 9.17 10.98
CA GLN A 239 4.93 10.57 10.60
C GLN A 239 5.95 11.24 11.53
N ASN A 240 5.96 10.87 12.81
CA ASN A 240 6.91 11.38 13.80
C ASN A 240 8.35 10.98 13.46
N ALA A 241 8.58 9.97 12.62
CA ALA A 241 9.92 9.61 12.15
C ALA A 241 10.43 10.58 11.07
N THR A 242 9.56 10.98 10.14
CA THR A 242 9.86 12.04 9.17
C THR A 242 10.13 13.36 9.88
N ASP A 243 9.31 13.71 10.87
CA ASP A 243 9.45 14.97 11.60
C ASP A 243 10.78 15.02 12.39
N ARG A 244 11.18 13.89 13.00
CA ARG A 244 12.49 13.76 13.66
C ARG A 244 13.66 13.81 12.68
N LEU A 245 13.57 13.14 11.53
CA LEU A 245 14.62 13.22 10.50
C LEU A 245 14.78 14.66 10.00
N ALA A 246 13.67 15.38 9.77
CA ALA A 246 13.72 16.78 9.39
C ALA A 246 14.38 17.66 10.47
N ALA A 247 14.05 17.45 11.74
CA ALA A 247 14.66 18.17 12.86
C ALA A 247 16.17 17.90 12.97
N ASP A 248 16.60 16.63 12.84
CA ASP A 248 18.02 16.25 12.88
C ASP A 248 18.82 16.83 11.70
N LEU A 249 18.16 17.08 10.56
CA LEU A 249 18.73 17.80 9.42
C LEU A 249 18.73 19.33 9.57
N GLY A 250 18.32 19.84 10.75
CA GLY A 250 18.29 21.26 11.07
C GLY A 250 17.03 21.99 10.57
N VAL A 251 15.96 21.28 10.22
CA VAL A 251 14.70 21.88 9.74
C VAL A 251 13.67 21.92 10.88
N ALA A 252 13.58 23.06 11.57
CA ALA A 252 12.65 23.28 12.69
C ALA A 252 11.18 23.03 12.30
N GLU A 253 10.33 22.66 13.26
CA GLU A 253 8.94 22.24 13.02
C GLU A 253 8.09 23.29 12.28
N GLY A 254 8.25 24.57 12.64
CA GLY A 254 7.56 25.71 12.00
C GLY A 254 8.24 26.26 10.74
N ALA A 255 9.38 25.70 10.31
CA ALA A 255 10.07 26.19 9.13
C ALA A 255 9.26 25.86 7.86
N GLY A 256 9.14 26.86 6.97
CA GLY A 256 8.48 26.71 5.67
C GLY A 256 9.21 25.71 4.80
N VAL A 257 8.51 24.67 4.36
CA VAL A 257 9.02 23.63 3.46
C VAL A 257 8.22 23.65 2.17
N SER A 258 8.92 23.85 1.04
CA SER A 258 8.32 23.86 -0.30
C SER A 258 8.25 22.45 -0.90
N GLU A 259 9.21 21.58 -0.59
CA GLU A 259 9.25 20.20 -1.07
C GLU A 259 9.86 19.24 -0.04
N LEU A 260 9.29 18.04 0.05
CA LEU A 260 9.93 16.90 0.73
C LEU A 260 9.82 15.66 -0.16
N ARG A 261 10.98 15.07 -0.46
CA ARG A 261 11.10 13.80 -1.17
C ARG A 261 11.71 12.76 -0.26
N TYR A 262 11.15 11.56 -0.29
CA TYR A 262 11.71 10.44 0.46
C TYR A 262 12.78 9.68 -0.32
N ARG A 263 12.69 9.73 -1.65
CA ARG A 263 13.60 9.19 -2.66
C ARG A 263 13.13 9.60 -4.07
N GLY A 264 13.83 9.16 -5.12
CA GLY A 264 13.55 9.51 -6.52
C GLY A 264 14.48 10.60 -7.04
N GLN A 265 14.23 11.10 -8.26
CA GLN A 265 15.19 11.93 -9.01
C GLN A 265 16.54 11.22 -9.16
N GLY A 266 16.46 9.91 -9.42
CA GLY A 266 17.55 8.95 -9.25
C GLY A 266 17.03 7.66 -8.62
N TRP A 267 17.85 6.61 -8.63
CA TRP A 267 17.48 5.28 -8.11
C TRP A 267 18.62 4.67 -7.27
N PRO A 268 18.49 4.65 -5.92
CA PRO A 268 17.29 4.95 -5.13
C PRO A 268 16.92 6.43 -5.04
N GLY A 269 17.89 7.35 -5.09
CA GLY A 269 17.76 8.76 -4.73
C GLY A 269 17.81 9.00 -3.21
N ASP A 270 18.02 10.26 -2.83
CA ASP A 270 18.14 10.68 -1.43
C ASP A 270 16.80 11.13 -0.83
N PHE A 271 16.71 11.08 0.50
CA PHE A 271 15.72 11.88 1.21
C PHE A 271 16.14 13.35 1.13
N SER A 272 15.24 14.25 0.74
CA SER A 272 15.53 15.69 0.66
C SER A 272 14.38 16.55 1.17
N ILE A 273 14.73 17.68 1.76
CA ILE A 273 13.81 18.74 2.20
C ILE A 273 14.32 20.05 1.61
N THR A 274 13.45 20.74 0.90
CA THR A 274 13.70 22.05 0.34
C THR A 274 12.90 23.10 1.11
N GLY A 275 13.60 24.06 1.71
CA GLY A 275 12.99 25.21 2.38
C GLY A 275 12.31 26.16 1.40
N THR A 276 11.43 27.04 1.89
CA THR A 276 10.89 28.14 1.08
C THR A 276 11.96 29.18 0.71
N ASP A 277 13.08 29.18 1.43
CA ASP A 277 14.28 29.98 1.14
C ASP A 277 15.21 29.34 0.09
N GLY A 278 14.83 28.17 -0.45
CA GLY A 278 15.62 27.41 -1.43
C GLY A 278 16.73 26.55 -0.83
N THR A 279 16.92 26.55 0.51
CA THR A 279 17.92 25.69 1.14
C THR A 279 17.53 24.22 1.03
N VAL A 280 18.47 23.36 0.67
CA VAL A 280 18.26 21.91 0.55
C VAL A 280 19.04 21.20 1.64
N ARG A 281 18.35 20.32 2.38
CA ARG A 281 18.94 19.37 3.32
C ARG A 281 18.61 17.96 2.87
N SER A 282 19.56 17.04 2.98
CA SER A 282 19.36 15.66 2.54
C SER A 282 20.00 14.64 3.47
N ALA A 283 19.53 13.40 3.35
CA ALA A 283 20.12 12.21 3.96
C ALA A 283 20.10 11.08 2.94
N SER A 284 21.10 10.21 2.97
CA SER A 284 21.15 9.04 2.09
C SER A 284 19.94 8.12 2.31
N TYR A 285 19.62 7.28 1.33
CA TYR A 285 18.54 6.30 1.47
C TYR A 285 18.74 5.36 2.67
N ASP A 286 19.97 4.87 2.88
CA ASP A 286 20.29 3.98 4.01
C ASP A 286 20.13 4.68 5.35
N GLU A 287 20.58 5.93 5.46
CA GLU A 287 20.40 6.73 6.67
C GLU A 287 18.91 7.00 6.95
N SER A 288 18.19 7.59 6.00
CA SER A 288 16.79 7.94 6.17
C SER A 288 15.91 6.70 6.45
N TRP A 289 16.05 5.63 5.65
CA TRP A 289 15.26 4.42 5.82
C TRP A 289 15.74 3.56 7.01
N GLY A 290 17.03 3.28 7.10
CA GLY A 290 17.61 2.34 8.06
C GLY A 290 17.59 2.87 9.50
N LYS A 291 17.90 4.16 9.70
CA LYS A 291 17.99 4.78 11.03
C LYS A 291 16.67 5.35 11.52
N TYR A 292 15.91 6.02 10.65
CA TYR A 292 14.71 6.77 11.06
C TYR A 292 13.39 6.04 10.73
N LEU A 293 13.15 5.76 9.44
CA LEU A 293 11.82 5.36 8.98
C LEU A 293 11.51 3.88 9.27
N GLY A 294 12.32 2.96 8.73
CA GLY A 294 12.11 1.51 8.82
C GLY A 294 11.85 0.96 10.23
N PRO A 295 12.63 1.36 11.26
CA PRO A 295 12.40 0.93 12.64
C PRO A 295 11.02 1.32 13.21
N THR A 296 10.42 2.40 12.69
CA THR A 296 9.14 2.95 13.13
C THR A 296 7.95 2.45 12.31
N THR A 297 8.11 1.38 11.54
CA THR A 297 6.96 0.73 10.90
C THR A 297 5.96 0.20 11.92
N GLN A 298 4.66 0.48 11.71
CA GLN A 298 3.59 0.05 12.62
C GLN A 298 3.49 -1.47 12.75
N TRP A 299 2.95 -1.94 13.89
CA TRP A 299 2.88 -3.36 14.23
C TRP A 299 2.20 -4.21 13.16
N ARG A 300 1.03 -3.78 12.66
CA ARG A 300 0.32 -4.42 11.55
C ARG A 300 1.22 -4.70 10.34
N CYS A 301 2.15 -3.81 9.99
CA CYS A 301 3.06 -4.03 8.86
C CYS A 301 4.07 -5.16 9.11
N LYS A 302 4.38 -5.48 10.37
CA LYS A 302 5.31 -6.55 10.76
C LYS A 302 4.67 -7.94 10.63
N ILE A 303 3.34 -8.00 10.66
CA ILE A 303 2.52 -9.23 10.51
C ILE A 303 1.67 -9.22 9.23
N CYS A 304 2.01 -8.37 8.25
CA CYS A 304 1.29 -8.30 6.98
C CYS A 304 1.57 -9.54 6.10
N PRO A 305 0.53 -10.16 5.49
CA PRO A 305 0.71 -11.29 4.57
C PRO A 305 1.02 -10.85 3.15
N ASP A 306 0.69 -9.61 2.80
CA ASP A 306 0.81 -9.07 1.45
C ASP A 306 1.69 -7.82 1.46
N GLY A 307 3.00 -8.02 1.35
CA GLY A 307 3.97 -6.95 1.10
C GLY A 307 4.26 -6.75 -0.39
N VAL A 308 3.68 -7.59 -1.26
CA VAL A 308 4.04 -7.70 -2.68
C VAL A 308 2.88 -7.33 -3.62
N GLY A 309 1.74 -6.88 -3.11
CA GLY A 309 0.62 -6.41 -3.93
C GLY A 309 -0.15 -7.53 -4.63
N GLU A 310 -0.35 -8.68 -4.00
CA GLU A 310 -1.12 -9.80 -4.59
C GLU A 310 -2.55 -9.42 -4.98
N SER A 311 -3.10 -8.40 -4.31
CA SER A 311 -4.46 -7.92 -4.53
C SER A 311 -4.59 -6.92 -5.69
N ALA A 312 -3.51 -6.58 -6.38
CA ALA A 312 -3.54 -5.64 -7.49
C ALA A 312 -3.92 -6.33 -8.82
N ASP A 313 -4.17 -5.54 -9.86
CA ASP A 313 -4.09 -5.98 -11.26
C ASP A 313 -2.65 -5.88 -11.77
N ILE A 314 -1.92 -4.83 -11.37
CA ILE A 314 -0.51 -4.61 -11.71
C ILE A 314 0.26 -4.24 -10.44
N THR A 315 1.44 -4.82 -10.25
CA THR A 315 2.37 -4.44 -9.17
C THR A 315 3.70 -4.00 -9.74
N ALA A 316 4.23 -2.86 -9.29
CA ALA A 316 5.61 -2.47 -9.53
C ALA A 316 6.52 -2.76 -8.31
N ALA A 317 7.77 -3.12 -8.55
CA ALA A 317 8.79 -3.26 -7.51
C ALA A 317 10.13 -2.70 -7.99
N ASP A 318 10.98 -2.30 -7.05
CA ASP A 318 12.39 -2.06 -7.36
C ASP A 318 13.02 -3.38 -7.88
N PHE A 319 13.65 -3.39 -9.05
CA PHE A 319 14.42 -4.55 -9.52
C PHE A 319 15.91 -4.33 -9.32
N TRP A 320 16.33 -4.25 -8.05
CA TRP A 320 17.68 -3.86 -7.65
C TRP A 320 18.76 -4.65 -8.39
N ARG A 321 19.77 -3.94 -8.91
CA ARG A 321 21.05 -4.59 -9.21
C ARG A 321 21.73 -4.94 -7.90
N THR A 322 22.38 -6.10 -7.86
CA THR A 322 23.07 -6.56 -6.65
C THR A 322 24.58 -6.59 -6.87
N ASP A 323 25.32 -6.52 -5.77
CA ASP A 323 26.75 -6.82 -5.75
C ASP A 323 26.99 -8.34 -5.83
N ALA A 324 28.26 -8.75 -5.79
CA ALA A 324 28.64 -10.17 -5.81
C ALA A 324 28.09 -10.99 -4.63
N THR A 325 27.57 -10.35 -3.58
CA THR A 325 26.97 -10.99 -2.40
C THR A 325 25.43 -11.02 -2.45
N GLY A 326 24.83 -10.45 -3.49
CA GLY A 326 23.38 -10.35 -3.64
C GLY A 326 22.75 -9.16 -2.89
N TYR A 327 23.55 -8.21 -2.40
CA TYR A 327 23.04 -7.01 -1.73
C TYR A 327 22.74 -5.89 -2.74
N PRO A 328 21.59 -5.19 -2.65
CA PRO A 328 21.26 -4.08 -3.54
C PRO A 328 22.34 -2.99 -3.60
N LEU A 329 22.77 -2.65 -4.81
CA LEU A 329 23.67 -1.54 -5.09
C LEU A 329 22.89 -0.23 -5.20
N PHE A 330 23.06 0.65 -4.21
CA PHE A 330 22.39 1.97 -4.13
C PHE A 330 23.11 3.10 -4.88
N THR A 331 23.84 2.79 -5.96
CA THR A 331 24.45 3.80 -6.84
C THR A 331 23.40 4.35 -7.81
N ASP A 332 23.30 5.67 -7.90
CA ASP A 332 22.32 6.34 -8.74
C ASP A 332 22.46 5.98 -10.22
N ARG A 333 21.34 5.67 -10.86
CA ARG A 333 21.23 5.25 -12.26
C ARG A 333 19.79 5.38 -12.75
N ALA A 334 19.61 5.23 -14.05
CA ALA A 334 18.27 5.13 -14.63
C ALA A 334 17.50 3.94 -14.03
N GLY A 335 16.38 4.22 -13.36
CA GLY A 335 15.64 3.22 -12.60
C GLY A 335 15.06 2.09 -13.47
N ILE A 336 14.96 0.90 -12.90
CA ILE A 336 14.32 -0.28 -13.52
C ILE A 336 13.35 -0.88 -12.50
N SER A 337 12.09 -1.06 -12.91
CA SER A 337 11.10 -1.75 -12.12
C SER A 337 10.93 -3.19 -12.57
N ALA A 338 10.65 -4.08 -11.64
CA ALA A 338 9.92 -5.30 -11.97
C ALA A 338 8.43 -4.95 -12.03
N LEU A 339 7.80 -5.17 -13.17
CA LEU A 339 6.38 -4.95 -13.38
C LEU A 339 5.68 -6.30 -13.49
N ILE A 340 4.72 -6.55 -12.62
CA ILE A 340 4.05 -7.85 -12.49
C ILE A 340 2.57 -7.67 -12.81
N ALA A 341 2.11 -8.32 -13.89
CA ALA A 341 0.69 -8.50 -14.14
C ALA A 341 0.16 -9.60 -13.22
N ARG A 342 -0.74 -9.21 -12.32
CA ARG A 342 -1.42 -10.13 -11.39
C ARG A 342 -2.67 -10.72 -12.01
N THR A 343 -3.32 -9.99 -12.93
CA THR A 343 -4.53 -10.40 -13.63
C THR A 343 -4.36 -10.24 -15.14
N GLU A 344 -5.20 -10.91 -15.92
CA GLU A 344 -5.19 -10.77 -17.39
C GLU A 344 -5.50 -9.32 -17.82
N ARG A 345 -6.43 -8.64 -17.12
CA ARG A 345 -6.67 -7.20 -17.29
C ARG A 345 -5.38 -6.39 -17.13
N GLY A 346 -4.60 -6.69 -16.08
CA GLY A 346 -3.30 -6.07 -15.86
C GLY A 346 -2.29 -6.38 -16.98
N ARG A 347 -2.25 -7.64 -17.44
CA ARG A 347 -1.36 -8.06 -18.54
C ARG A 347 -1.67 -7.30 -19.83
N SER A 348 -2.93 -7.31 -20.26
CA SER A 348 -3.36 -6.62 -21.48
C SER A 348 -3.06 -5.13 -21.43
N LEU A 349 -3.27 -4.49 -20.28
CA LEU A 349 -2.98 -3.06 -20.09
C LEU A 349 -1.48 -2.75 -20.17
N VAL A 350 -0.62 -3.56 -19.55
CA VAL A 350 0.83 -3.39 -19.64
C VAL A 350 1.33 -3.55 -21.08
N LEU A 351 0.83 -4.56 -21.80
CA LEU A 351 1.20 -4.79 -23.20
C LEU A 351 0.69 -3.67 -24.12
N ALA A 352 -0.52 -3.16 -23.89
CA ALA A 352 -1.05 -2.01 -24.61
C ALA A 352 -0.23 -0.74 -24.38
N ALA A 353 0.17 -0.47 -23.12
CA ALA A 353 1.05 0.66 -22.80
C ALA A 353 2.42 0.53 -23.49
N ALA A 354 2.99 -0.68 -23.54
CA ALA A 354 4.24 -0.91 -24.27
C ALA A 354 4.09 -0.73 -25.78
N ALA A 355 3.01 -1.25 -26.37
CA ALA A 355 2.70 -1.05 -27.79
C ALA A 355 2.47 0.43 -28.14
N ALA A 356 1.91 1.22 -27.22
CA ALA A 356 1.75 2.66 -27.34
C ALA A 356 3.05 3.45 -27.09
N GLY A 357 4.19 2.79 -26.86
CA GLY A 357 5.47 3.45 -26.62
C GLY A 357 5.61 4.11 -25.25
N VAL A 358 4.72 3.82 -24.29
CA VAL A 358 4.76 4.39 -22.93
C VAL A 358 5.85 3.73 -22.09
N LEU A 359 6.01 2.40 -22.25
CA LEU A 359 6.94 1.58 -21.48
C LEU A 359 7.86 0.79 -22.41
N THR A 360 9.10 0.60 -22.00
CA THR A 360 9.94 -0.49 -22.50
C THR A 360 9.78 -1.69 -21.58
N LEU A 361 9.61 -2.88 -22.16
CA LEU A 361 9.52 -4.15 -21.43
C LEU A 361 10.65 -5.10 -21.86
N LYS A 362 11.23 -5.81 -20.90
CA LYS A 362 12.06 -7.00 -21.16
C LYS A 362 11.53 -8.17 -20.36
N SER A 363 11.64 -9.37 -20.92
CA SER A 363 11.30 -10.61 -20.22
C SER A 363 12.11 -10.70 -18.92
N MET A 364 11.48 -11.19 -17.85
CA MET A 364 12.10 -11.37 -16.54
C MET A 364 11.72 -12.73 -15.97
N ASP A 365 12.68 -13.42 -15.35
CA ASP A 365 12.38 -14.52 -14.44
C ASP A 365 12.04 -13.98 -13.04
N VAL A 366 10.87 -14.36 -12.52
CA VAL A 366 10.43 -13.97 -11.18
C VAL A 366 11.34 -14.49 -10.07
N ALA A 367 12.14 -15.54 -10.30
CA ALA A 367 13.13 -16.02 -9.36
C ALA A 367 14.23 -14.96 -9.11
N GLU A 368 14.65 -14.23 -10.14
CA GLU A 368 15.63 -13.14 -10.03
C GLU A 368 15.08 -12.00 -9.16
N LEU A 369 13.81 -11.64 -9.35
CA LEU A 369 13.16 -10.63 -8.49
C LEU A 369 13.17 -11.04 -7.02
N VAL A 370 12.92 -12.33 -6.73
CA VAL A 370 12.92 -12.84 -5.35
C VAL A 370 14.33 -12.83 -4.75
N ALA A 371 15.36 -13.07 -5.56
CA ALA A 371 16.75 -13.03 -5.12
C ALA A 371 17.13 -11.62 -4.64
N VAL A 372 16.75 -10.59 -5.39
CA VAL A 372 17.07 -9.18 -5.10
C VAL A 372 16.11 -8.50 -4.10
N GLN A 373 15.14 -9.25 -3.55
CA GLN A 373 14.14 -8.76 -2.59
C GLN A 373 14.18 -9.54 -1.25
N PRO A 374 15.34 -9.57 -0.54
CA PRO A 374 15.51 -10.39 0.66
C PRO A 374 14.54 -10.00 1.80
N LEU A 375 14.20 -8.72 1.93
CA LEU A 375 13.24 -8.25 2.92
C LEU A 375 11.86 -8.87 2.71
N GLN A 376 11.34 -8.85 1.47
CA GLN A 376 10.01 -9.37 1.16
C GLN A 376 9.98 -10.89 1.32
N ARG A 377 11.01 -11.58 0.81
CA ARG A 377 11.19 -13.02 0.99
C ARG A 377 11.16 -13.40 2.48
N LYS A 378 12.04 -12.81 3.29
CA LYS A 378 12.17 -13.13 4.71
C LYS A 378 10.90 -12.81 5.51
N ARG A 379 10.20 -11.73 5.17
CA ARG A 379 8.92 -11.39 5.82
C ARG A 379 7.88 -12.48 5.64
N ARG A 380 7.77 -13.01 4.42
CA ARG A 380 6.79 -14.04 4.09
C ARG A 380 7.15 -15.39 4.69
N GLU A 381 8.43 -15.76 4.63
CA GLU A 381 8.96 -17.00 5.22
C GLU A 381 8.80 -17.06 6.74
N THR A 382 8.99 -15.92 7.40
CA THR A 382 8.90 -15.85 8.86
C THR A 382 7.52 -15.45 9.37
N LEU A 383 6.54 -15.22 8.49
CA LEU A 383 5.24 -14.68 8.89
C LEU A 383 4.50 -15.59 9.87
N LEU A 384 4.43 -16.90 9.60
CA LEU A 384 3.76 -17.85 10.51
C LEU A 384 4.33 -17.76 11.93
N ALA A 385 5.66 -17.67 12.05
CA ALA A 385 6.33 -17.52 13.33
C ALA A 385 6.00 -16.18 14.02
N ARG A 386 5.86 -15.08 13.26
CA ARG A 386 5.44 -13.79 13.81
C ARG A 386 4.01 -13.84 14.32
N LEU A 387 3.11 -14.53 13.62
CA LEU A 387 1.73 -14.71 14.06
C LEU A 387 1.67 -15.54 15.35
N ALA A 388 2.37 -16.67 15.39
CA ALA A 388 2.48 -17.50 16.58
C ALA A 388 3.06 -16.73 17.78
N GLY A 389 4.14 -15.97 17.57
CA GLY A 389 4.73 -15.13 18.62
C GLY A 389 3.81 -14.01 19.10
N THR A 390 2.96 -13.47 18.22
CA THR A 390 1.96 -12.44 18.58
C THR A 390 0.86 -13.04 19.45
N LEU A 391 0.31 -14.19 19.03
CA LEU A 391 -0.72 -14.92 19.78
C LEU A 391 -0.21 -15.35 21.15
N ALA A 392 1.00 -15.92 21.21
CA ALA A 392 1.62 -16.34 22.48
C ALA A 392 1.81 -15.17 23.47
N ALA A 393 1.97 -13.95 22.96
CA ALA A 393 2.08 -12.74 23.79
C ALA A 393 0.74 -12.18 24.29
N GLY A 394 -0.39 -12.81 23.93
CA GLY A 394 -1.74 -12.33 24.23
C GLY A 394 -2.29 -11.33 23.21
N GLY A 395 -1.58 -11.10 22.09
CA GLY A 395 -2.08 -10.26 21.00
C GLY A 395 -3.04 -11.00 20.08
N SER A 396 -3.90 -10.27 19.37
CA SER A 396 -4.73 -10.84 18.30
C SER A 396 -4.08 -10.63 16.92
N VAL A 397 -4.37 -11.54 15.98
CA VAL A 397 -3.86 -11.48 14.61
C VAL A 397 -5.01 -11.53 13.60
N PRO A 398 -4.91 -10.87 12.43
CA PRO A 398 -5.91 -11.01 11.40
C PRO A 398 -5.91 -12.43 10.80
N ARG A 399 -7.03 -12.83 10.21
CA ARG A 399 -7.17 -14.13 9.53
C ARG A 399 -6.57 -14.07 8.13
N PHE A 400 -5.61 -14.94 7.84
CA PHE A 400 -4.99 -15.04 6.51
C PHE A 400 -5.32 -16.38 5.85
N SER A 401 -5.97 -16.33 4.69
CA SER A 401 -6.40 -17.53 3.94
C SER A 401 -5.64 -17.68 2.63
N GLY A 402 -5.18 -18.88 2.30
CA GLY A 402 -4.60 -19.20 0.98
C GLY A 402 -3.13 -18.78 0.76
N PHE A 403 -2.44 -18.28 1.79
CA PHE A 403 -1.03 -17.86 1.70
C PHE A 403 -0.01 -19.00 1.89
N SER A 404 -0.45 -20.22 2.24
CA SER A 404 0.41 -21.39 2.43
C SER A 404 1.60 -21.17 3.39
N LEU A 405 1.39 -20.38 4.44
CA LEU A 405 2.47 -19.91 5.33
C LEU A 405 3.24 -21.04 6.01
N TRP A 406 2.59 -22.17 6.29
CA TRP A 406 3.25 -23.34 6.89
C TRP A 406 4.31 -23.95 5.96
N ARG A 407 4.07 -23.98 4.64
CA ARG A 407 5.04 -24.49 3.65
C ARG A 407 6.31 -23.64 3.61
N LEU A 408 6.17 -22.34 3.87
CA LEU A 408 7.30 -21.40 3.88
C LEU A 408 8.11 -21.45 5.18
N ALA A 409 7.45 -21.77 6.29
CA ALA A 409 8.05 -21.80 7.62
C ALA A 409 8.71 -23.15 7.96
N LEU A 410 8.14 -24.27 7.51
CA LEU A 410 8.59 -25.62 7.86
C LEU A 410 10.06 -25.91 7.51
N PRO A 411 10.61 -25.49 6.36
CA PRO A 411 12.03 -25.69 6.06
C PRO A 411 12.99 -24.89 6.96
N ARG A 412 12.47 -23.99 7.81
CA ARG A 412 13.24 -22.99 8.56
C ARG A 412 12.90 -22.98 10.05
N LEU A 413 12.75 -24.16 10.66
CA LEU A 413 12.30 -24.27 12.07
C LEU A 413 13.13 -23.45 13.06
N ARG A 414 14.47 -23.48 12.96
CA ARG A 414 15.35 -22.70 13.86
C ARG A 414 15.12 -21.19 13.75
N GLU A 415 15.02 -20.68 12.52
CA GLU A 415 14.73 -19.26 12.27
C GLU A 415 13.30 -18.88 12.69
N SER A 416 12.33 -19.76 12.45
CA SER A 416 10.95 -19.61 12.89
C SER A 416 10.87 -19.47 14.42
N LEU A 417 11.53 -20.35 15.17
CA LEU A 417 11.55 -20.27 16.64
C LEU A 417 12.19 -18.96 17.14
N ARG A 418 13.33 -18.57 16.56
CA ARG A 418 13.99 -17.28 16.89
C ARG A 418 13.06 -16.10 16.59
N THR A 419 12.38 -16.13 15.45
CA THR A 419 11.46 -15.06 15.04
C THR A 419 10.22 -15.01 15.93
N ALA A 420 9.65 -16.14 16.32
CA ALA A 420 8.52 -16.21 17.24
C ALA A 420 8.89 -15.61 18.61
N ARG A 421 10.03 -16.03 19.19
CA ARG A 421 10.54 -15.48 20.47
C ARG A 421 10.79 -13.98 20.39
N GLY A 422 11.43 -13.50 19.31
CA GLY A 422 11.66 -12.07 19.12
C GLY A 422 10.36 -11.28 18.98
N THR A 423 9.37 -11.83 18.28
CA THR A 423 8.04 -11.21 18.10
C THR A 423 7.27 -11.16 19.41
N PHE A 424 7.28 -12.25 20.18
CA PHE A 424 6.69 -12.31 21.52
C PHE A 424 7.22 -11.18 22.42
N ARG A 425 8.55 -11.05 22.52
CA ARG A 425 9.19 -10.00 23.34
C ARG A 425 8.78 -8.60 22.91
N ARG A 426 8.77 -8.34 21.60
CA ARG A 426 8.35 -7.04 21.05
C ARG A 426 6.87 -6.75 21.28
N ARG A 427 5.98 -7.74 21.16
CA ARG A 427 4.54 -7.55 21.40
C ARG A 427 4.27 -7.20 22.86
N ARG A 428 4.85 -7.96 23.81
CA ARG A 428 4.76 -7.66 25.25
C ARG A 428 5.31 -6.27 25.60
N GLY A 429 6.34 -5.82 24.88
CA GLY A 429 6.89 -4.48 25.03
C GLY A 429 5.97 -3.34 24.54
N LEU A 430 5.05 -3.61 23.60
CA LEU A 430 4.04 -2.64 23.17
C LEU A 430 2.95 -2.47 24.22
N ASP A 431 2.46 -3.57 24.81
CA ASP A 431 1.40 -3.52 25.83
C ASP A 431 1.85 -2.80 27.11
N ARG A 432 3.16 -2.75 27.39
CA ARG A 432 3.72 -2.00 28.53
C ARG A 432 3.78 -0.49 28.31
N LYS A 433 3.57 -0.01 27.08
CA LYS A 433 3.63 1.41 26.69
C LYS A 433 2.24 2.04 26.53
N LYS A 434 1.20 1.21 26.49
CA LYS A 434 -0.21 1.61 26.60
C LYS A 434 -0.58 1.61 28.08
#